data_AF-A0A3A8YJU5-F1
#
_entry.id   AF-A0A3A8YJU5-F1
#
_cell.length_a   1.000
_cell.length_b   1.000
_cell.length_c   1.000
_cell.angle_alpha   90.00
_cell.angle_beta   90.00
_cell.angle_gamma   90.00
#
_symmetry.space_group_name_H-M   'P 1'
#
loop_
_entity.id
_entity.type
_entity.pdbx_description
1 polymer ?
#
loop_
_entity_poly.entity_id
_entity_poly.type
_entity_poly.pdbx_seq_one_letter_code
_entity_poly.pdbx_strand_id
1 'polypeptide(L)'
;MKRFLCGILAAAWLAGLAACGGKEEGPTSANKGTAQEQCHIYTAQVQYTGENDPVQYLEIAARSARLLAELEDKAGAFVADFYNYQAMDDAGTPLYTMNGMQFAAEIDPNGRCIRVSRNYFAHNPIETADGSDLTEQLVYDDLTLNLLVPEKYRDMEDDIVAAHRDRFYFEKVEAENSYNQEAGISDRMNLAKEDLKINIIYVKDGQDYFSFRSDCAPQTGCKVEDPVVQIYTGNIHCNYAHSFMSQWVYIPSEAESAEEAYQEISDMIRSCGAEESVQKLKAVDMADS
;
A
#
# COMPACT_ATOMS: atom_id res chain seq x y z
N MET A 1 -20.96 61.34 7.05
CA MET A 1 -22.02 61.14 6.02
C MET A 1 -22.82 59.88 6.40
N LYS A 2 -24.14 59.83 6.14
CA LYS A 2 -25.10 58.68 6.18
C LYS A 2 -24.70 57.46 7.07
N ARG A 3 -25.32 57.09 8.20
CA ARG A 3 -26.72 57.11 8.71
C ARG A 3 -27.73 56.22 7.96
N PHE A 4 -28.05 55.06 8.56
CA PHE A 4 -29.28 54.20 8.52
C PHE A 4 -28.88 52.84 9.16
N LEU A 5 -29.49 52.23 10.18
CA LEU A 5 -30.60 52.55 11.11
C LEU A 5 -32.05 52.24 10.64
N CYS A 6 -32.46 50.97 10.75
CA CYS A 6 -33.84 50.41 10.93
C CYS A 6 -33.70 48.88 11.15
N GLY A 7 -34.53 48.16 11.91
CA GLY A 7 -35.63 48.54 12.80
C GLY A 7 -36.19 47.30 13.53
N ILE A 8 -36.70 47.48 14.75
CA ILE A 8 -37.33 46.41 15.56
C ILE A 8 -38.81 46.28 15.17
N LEU A 9 -39.35 45.06 15.17
CA LEU A 9 -40.80 44.82 15.32
C LEU A 9 -41.02 43.60 16.23
N ALA A 10 -42.06 43.67 17.06
CA ALA A 10 -42.38 42.72 18.13
C ALA A 10 -43.90 42.48 18.20
N ALA A 11 -44.30 41.56 19.09
CA ALA A 11 -45.68 41.11 19.37
C ALA A 11 -46.26 40.13 18.31
N ALA A 12 -47.18 39.20 18.64
CA ALA A 12 -47.91 38.98 19.90
C ALA A 12 -48.12 37.48 20.21
N TRP A 13 -48.53 37.20 21.45
CA TRP A 13 -49.03 35.89 21.91
C TRP A 13 -50.35 35.46 21.24
N LEU A 14 -50.60 34.15 21.17
CA LEU A 14 -51.85 33.55 21.67
C LEU A 14 -51.68 32.02 21.88
N ALA A 15 -52.34 31.49 22.91
CA ALA A 15 -52.29 30.07 23.27
C ALA A 15 -53.50 29.30 22.75
N GLY A 16 -53.34 27.99 22.54
CA GLY A 16 -54.43 27.05 22.25
C GLY A 16 -54.07 25.66 22.76
N LEU A 17 -54.90 25.10 23.64
CA LEU A 17 -54.73 23.78 24.24
C LEU A 17 -55.58 22.71 23.53
N ALA A 18 -55.04 21.49 23.52
CA ALA A 18 -55.74 20.20 23.44
C ALA A 18 -56.56 19.83 22.18
N ALA A 19 -56.05 18.83 21.45
CA ALA A 19 -56.86 17.73 20.91
C ALA A 19 -55.99 16.45 20.83
N CYS A 20 -56.60 15.28 20.99
CA CYS A 20 -55.90 14.02 21.27
C CYS A 20 -55.43 13.25 20.02
N GLY A 21 -54.34 12.49 20.18
CA GLY A 21 -54.26 11.11 19.65
C GLY A 21 -54.06 10.91 18.14
N GLY A 22 -52.88 11.26 17.64
CA GLY A 22 -52.33 10.71 16.39
C GLY A 22 -51.02 9.98 16.69
N LYS A 23 -50.76 8.84 16.02
CA LYS A 23 -49.56 8.03 16.27
C LYS A 23 -48.29 8.80 15.88
N GLU A 24 -47.26 8.70 16.71
CA GLU A 24 -45.92 9.19 16.38
C GLU A 24 -45.28 8.28 15.32
N GLU A 25 -45.19 8.76 14.09
CA GLU A 25 -44.13 8.35 13.17
C GLU A 25 -42.93 9.24 13.46
N GLY A 26 -41.91 8.66 14.12
CA GLY A 26 -40.71 9.40 14.52
C GLY A 26 -39.96 9.93 13.29
N PRO A 27 -39.42 11.17 13.35
CA PRO A 27 -38.68 11.72 12.22
C PRO A 27 -37.46 10.86 11.93
N THR A 28 -37.33 10.42 10.68
CA THR A 28 -36.13 9.79 10.16
C THR A 28 -34.93 10.68 10.46
N SER A 29 -34.02 10.18 11.30
CA SER A 29 -32.71 10.80 11.48
C SER A 29 -31.96 10.67 10.16
N ALA A 30 -32.07 11.69 9.32
CA ALA A 30 -31.22 11.91 8.17
C ALA A 30 -29.82 12.21 8.70
N ASN A 31 -29.11 11.16 9.11
CA ASN A 31 -27.72 11.27 9.45
C ASN A 31 -26.98 11.72 8.19
N LYS A 32 -26.45 12.94 8.21
CA LYS A 32 -25.59 13.45 7.16
C LYS A 32 -24.26 12.71 7.24
N GLY A 33 -24.24 11.48 6.73
CA GLY A 33 -23.03 10.98 6.11
C GLY A 33 -22.66 12.00 5.05
N THR A 34 -21.49 12.61 5.20
CA THR A 34 -20.71 13.06 4.04
C THR A 34 -20.74 11.91 3.05
N ALA A 35 -21.10 12.19 1.79
CA ALA A 35 -20.94 11.19 0.75
C ALA A 35 -19.47 10.78 0.78
N GLN A 36 -19.20 9.55 1.19
CA GLN A 36 -17.91 8.94 0.98
C GLN A 36 -17.92 8.67 -0.53
N GLU A 37 -17.34 9.60 -1.29
CA GLU A 37 -17.18 9.47 -2.74
C GLU A 37 -16.61 8.09 -3.00
N GLN A 38 -17.27 7.32 -3.88
CA GLN A 38 -17.00 5.90 -4.05
C GLN A 38 -15.66 5.73 -4.77
N CYS A 39 -14.58 5.75 -3.97
CA CYS A 39 -13.24 5.53 -4.46
C CYS A 39 -13.11 4.06 -4.86
N HIS A 40 -13.08 3.83 -6.17
CA HIS A 40 -12.81 2.55 -6.79
C HIS A 40 -11.30 2.26 -6.76
N ILE A 41 -10.93 0.99 -6.62
CA ILE A 41 -9.53 0.58 -6.64
C ILE A 41 -9.27 -0.19 -7.92
N TYR A 42 -8.25 0.24 -8.66
CA TYR A 42 -7.79 -0.35 -9.90
C TYR A 42 -6.39 -0.94 -9.76
N THR A 43 -6.00 -1.83 -10.66
CA THR A 43 -4.62 -2.32 -10.80
C THR A 43 -4.20 -2.32 -12.28
N ALA A 44 -2.90 -2.20 -12.53
CA ALA A 44 -2.34 -2.16 -13.88
C ALA A 44 -2.33 -3.56 -14.51
N GLN A 45 -2.64 -3.68 -15.81
CA GLN A 45 -2.30 -4.89 -16.57
C GLN A 45 -1.03 -4.63 -17.38
N VAL A 46 0.10 -5.03 -16.80
CA VAL A 46 1.41 -4.94 -17.46
C VAL A 46 1.52 -5.99 -18.56
N GLN A 47 1.98 -5.57 -19.74
CA GLN A 47 2.25 -6.45 -20.88
C GLN A 47 3.74 -6.75 -20.99
N TYR A 48 4.06 -7.94 -21.50
CA TYR A 48 5.43 -8.30 -21.91
C TYR A 48 5.89 -7.37 -23.05
N THR A 49 7.00 -6.68 -22.83
CA THR A 49 7.59 -5.68 -23.75
C THR A 49 9.02 -6.00 -24.19
N GLY A 50 9.65 -7.07 -23.67
CA GLY A 50 10.99 -7.50 -24.09
C GLY A 50 11.89 -7.99 -22.95
N GLU A 51 11.30 -8.38 -21.82
CA GLU A 51 11.96 -8.64 -20.53
C GLU A 51 12.94 -9.82 -20.54
N ASN A 52 13.08 -10.53 -21.67
CA ASN A 52 14.08 -11.58 -21.86
C ASN A 52 15.49 -11.06 -22.25
N ASP A 53 15.64 -9.80 -22.66
CA ASP A 53 16.95 -9.17 -22.86
C ASP A 53 17.37 -8.41 -21.58
N PRO A 54 18.54 -8.69 -20.97
CA PRO A 54 18.93 -8.06 -19.70
C PRO A 54 19.07 -6.53 -19.74
N VAL A 55 19.50 -5.95 -20.88
CA VAL A 55 19.64 -4.50 -21.02
C VAL A 55 18.26 -3.86 -21.15
N GLN A 56 17.41 -4.43 -22.01
CA GLN A 56 16.02 -3.98 -22.17
C GLN A 56 15.23 -4.13 -20.86
N TYR A 57 15.45 -5.22 -20.11
CA TYR A 57 14.83 -5.45 -18.81
C TYR A 57 15.18 -4.36 -17.79
N LEU A 58 16.46 -3.96 -17.70
CA LEU A 58 16.86 -2.85 -16.83
C LEU A 58 16.20 -1.52 -17.22
N GLU A 59 16.07 -1.24 -18.52
CA GLU A 59 15.32 -0.05 -18.97
C GLU A 59 13.85 -0.11 -18.58
N ILE A 60 13.18 -1.25 -18.80
CA ILE A 60 11.77 -1.49 -18.44
C ILE A 60 11.58 -1.33 -16.93
N ALA A 61 12.43 -1.96 -16.12
CA ALA A 61 12.38 -1.91 -14.67
C ALA A 61 12.64 -0.49 -14.13
N ALA A 62 13.59 0.25 -14.70
CA ALA A 62 13.81 1.65 -14.36
C ALA A 62 12.61 2.56 -14.73
N ARG A 63 11.89 2.27 -15.83
CA ARG A 63 10.64 2.96 -16.18
C ARG A 63 9.54 2.65 -15.16
N SER A 64 9.38 1.38 -14.77
CA SER A 64 8.43 0.97 -13.72
C SER A 64 8.72 1.61 -12.35
N ALA A 65 9.99 1.72 -11.96
CA ALA A 65 10.38 2.40 -10.72
C ALA A 65 9.99 3.89 -10.70
N ARG A 66 10.25 4.62 -11.80
CA ARG A 66 9.82 6.03 -11.94
C ARG A 66 8.30 6.16 -11.94
N LEU A 67 7.60 5.30 -12.68
CA LEU A 67 6.14 5.33 -12.76
C LEU A 67 5.49 5.05 -11.40
N LEU A 68 5.98 4.05 -10.65
CA LEU A 68 5.45 3.73 -9.33
C LEU A 68 5.62 4.91 -8.36
N ALA A 69 6.77 5.58 -8.38
CA ALA A 69 7.00 6.79 -7.56
C ALA A 69 6.09 7.96 -7.97
N GLU A 70 5.91 8.22 -9.28
CA GLU A 70 4.98 9.26 -9.77
C GLU A 70 3.52 8.96 -9.38
N LEU A 71 3.08 7.71 -9.49
CA LEU A 71 1.72 7.28 -9.12
C LEU A 71 1.49 7.35 -7.60
N GLU A 72 2.47 6.96 -6.78
CA GLU A 72 2.38 7.09 -5.31
C GLU A 72 2.36 8.56 -4.86
N ASP A 73 3.05 9.45 -5.56
CA ASP A 73 3.09 10.87 -5.19
C ASP A 73 1.87 11.67 -5.67
N LYS A 74 1.33 11.35 -6.85
CA LYS A 74 0.32 12.18 -7.53
C LYS A 74 -1.07 11.55 -7.66
N ALA A 75 -1.17 10.22 -7.63
CA ALA A 75 -2.42 9.49 -7.84
C ALA A 75 -2.86 8.66 -6.61
N GLY A 76 -2.20 8.83 -5.46
CA GLY A 76 -2.51 8.07 -4.24
C GLY A 76 -2.25 6.56 -4.35
N ALA A 77 -1.56 6.10 -5.41
CA ALA A 77 -1.32 4.68 -5.62
C ALA A 77 -0.46 4.08 -4.51
N PHE A 78 -0.59 2.78 -4.27
CA PHE A 78 0.12 2.07 -3.22
C PHE A 78 0.54 0.66 -3.63
N VAL A 79 1.61 0.17 -3.00
CA VAL A 79 1.99 -1.24 -3.04
C VAL A 79 1.30 -1.98 -1.90
N ALA A 80 0.72 -3.15 -2.19
CA ALA A 80 0.31 -4.14 -1.20
C ALA A 80 0.76 -5.53 -1.67
N ASP A 81 2.03 -5.87 -1.42
CA ASP A 81 2.63 -7.16 -1.73
C ASP A 81 2.43 -8.15 -0.58
N PHE A 82 1.57 -9.12 -0.83
CA PHE A 82 1.20 -10.21 0.07
C PHE A 82 1.64 -11.57 -0.50
N TYR A 83 2.67 -11.60 -1.35
CA TYR A 83 3.09 -12.81 -2.09
C TYR A 83 3.30 -14.05 -1.19
N ASN A 84 3.91 -13.87 -0.01
CA ASN A 84 4.09 -14.93 1.00
C ASN A 84 2.76 -15.60 1.44
N TYR A 85 1.63 -14.90 1.32
CA TYR A 85 0.28 -15.36 1.66
C TYR A 85 -0.54 -15.81 0.45
N GLN A 86 0.03 -15.80 -0.76
CA GLN A 86 -0.63 -16.33 -1.94
C GLN A 86 -0.91 -17.84 -1.75
N ALA A 87 -2.13 -18.25 -2.09
CA ALA A 87 -2.58 -19.63 -2.02
C ALA A 87 -1.88 -20.49 -3.08
N MET A 88 -1.24 -21.56 -2.64
CA MET A 88 -0.56 -22.53 -3.51
C MET A 88 -1.46 -23.68 -3.98
N ASP A 89 -2.64 -23.82 -3.38
CA ASP A 89 -3.62 -24.87 -3.64
C ASP A 89 -5.07 -24.38 -3.36
N ASP A 90 -6.04 -25.19 -3.77
CA ASP A 90 -7.47 -24.94 -3.53
C ASP A 90 -7.86 -24.94 -2.03
N ALA A 91 -6.98 -25.39 -1.14
CA ALA A 91 -7.19 -25.33 0.31
C ALA A 91 -6.77 -23.97 0.90
N GLY A 92 -6.11 -23.10 0.12
CA GLY A 92 -5.63 -21.81 0.59
C GLY A 92 -4.31 -21.88 1.36
N THR A 93 -3.50 -22.92 1.16
CA THR A 93 -2.19 -23.08 1.81
C THR A 93 -1.26 -21.91 1.44
N PRO A 94 -0.78 -21.09 2.40
CA PRO A 94 0.07 -19.94 2.09
C PRO A 94 1.45 -20.36 1.54
N LEU A 95 1.94 -19.65 0.52
CA LEU A 95 3.26 -19.86 -0.09
C LEU A 95 4.39 -19.95 0.94
N TYR A 96 4.37 -19.13 1.99
CA TYR A 96 5.42 -19.14 3.01
C TYR A 96 5.66 -20.52 3.65
N THR A 97 4.64 -21.39 3.69
CA THR A 97 4.77 -22.75 4.24
C THR A 97 5.69 -23.66 3.41
N MET A 98 5.98 -23.28 2.18
CA MET A 98 6.89 -23.97 1.25
C MET A 98 8.28 -23.32 1.17
N ASN A 99 8.48 -22.15 1.79
CA ASN A 99 9.72 -21.40 1.71
C ASN A 99 10.80 -21.93 2.66
N GLY A 100 12.06 -21.86 2.23
CA GLY A 100 13.20 -22.06 3.12
C GLY A 100 13.38 -20.84 4.02
N MET A 101 13.32 -21.04 5.34
CA MET A 101 13.50 -19.99 6.34
C MET A 101 14.81 -20.19 7.10
N GLN A 102 15.41 -19.09 7.54
CA GLN A 102 16.56 -19.07 8.45
C GLN A 102 16.13 -18.71 9.88
N PHE A 103 15.02 -17.99 10.03
CA PHE A 103 14.46 -17.55 11.31
C PHE A 103 13.08 -18.18 11.56
N ALA A 104 12.44 -17.83 12.67
CA ALA A 104 11.05 -18.23 12.93
C ALA A 104 10.11 -17.63 11.87
N ALA A 105 9.07 -18.37 11.48
CA ALA A 105 8.18 -17.98 10.39
C ALA A 105 7.50 -16.63 10.62
N GLU A 106 7.29 -16.24 11.87
CA GLU A 106 6.73 -14.96 12.30
C GLU A 106 7.58 -13.74 11.89
N ILE A 107 8.90 -13.91 11.76
CA ILE A 107 9.87 -12.81 11.53
C ILE A 107 10.77 -13.01 10.30
N ASP A 108 10.77 -14.18 9.66
CA ASP A 108 11.56 -14.40 8.45
C ASP A 108 10.97 -13.62 7.26
N PRO A 109 11.77 -12.91 6.44
CA PRO A 109 11.31 -12.23 5.22
C PRO A 109 10.66 -13.15 4.16
N ASN A 110 10.85 -14.46 4.24
CA ASN A 110 10.16 -15.48 3.42
C ASN A 110 9.01 -16.18 4.18
N GLY A 111 8.81 -15.82 5.45
CA GLY A 111 7.77 -16.29 6.34
C GLY A 111 6.49 -15.45 6.23
N ARG A 112 5.98 -15.03 7.38
CA ARG A 112 4.74 -14.26 7.57
C ARG A 112 4.89 -12.75 7.31
N CYS A 113 6.00 -12.32 6.72
CA CYS A 113 6.19 -10.93 6.34
C CYS A 113 5.32 -10.52 5.14
N ILE A 114 4.92 -9.25 5.12
CA ILE A 114 4.29 -8.57 3.97
C ILE A 114 5.09 -7.32 3.60
N ARG A 115 4.83 -6.73 2.43
CA ARG A 115 5.46 -5.48 2.00
C ARG A 115 4.43 -4.50 1.46
N VAL A 116 4.41 -3.28 1.98
CA VAL A 116 3.46 -2.24 1.57
C VAL A 116 4.17 -0.90 1.37
N SER A 117 3.55 0.06 0.69
CA SER A 117 4.09 1.43 0.57
C SER A 117 3.25 2.44 1.36
N ARG A 118 3.69 3.71 1.48
CA ARG A 118 3.15 4.67 2.47
C ARG A 118 1.64 4.91 2.35
N ASN A 119 1.13 4.93 1.12
CA ASN A 119 -0.28 5.23 0.83
C ASN A 119 -1.23 4.07 1.20
N TYR A 120 -0.72 2.85 1.43
CA TYR A 120 -1.51 1.70 1.87
C TYR A 120 -2.33 2.01 3.14
N PHE A 121 -1.75 2.78 4.07
CA PHE A 121 -2.36 3.11 5.35
C PHE A 121 -3.52 4.11 5.26
N ALA A 122 -3.75 4.73 4.09
CA ALA A 122 -4.99 5.47 3.82
C ALA A 122 -6.20 4.51 3.65
N HIS A 123 -5.94 3.26 3.24
CA HIS A 123 -6.97 2.23 3.00
C HIS A 123 -7.01 1.15 4.08
N ASN A 124 -5.89 0.92 4.78
CA ASN A 124 -5.79 0.01 5.92
C ASN A 124 -5.02 0.70 7.07
N PRO A 125 -5.65 1.65 7.81
CA PRO A 125 -4.99 2.38 8.90
C PRO A 125 -4.53 1.44 10.01
N ILE A 126 -3.37 1.74 10.60
CA ILE A 126 -2.83 1.02 11.77
C ILE A 126 -2.44 1.98 12.88
N GLU A 127 -2.41 1.49 14.10
CA GLU A 127 -1.98 2.20 15.30
C GLU A 127 -0.54 1.80 15.69
N THR A 128 0.31 2.81 15.84
CA THR A 128 1.64 2.69 16.45
C THR A 128 1.50 2.39 17.95
N ALA A 129 2.52 1.73 18.52
CA ALA A 129 2.53 1.37 19.94
C ALA A 129 2.57 2.61 20.86
N ASP A 130 3.24 3.68 20.43
CA ASP A 130 3.34 4.94 21.18
C ASP A 130 2.18 5.92 20.89
N GLY A 131 1.34 5.62 19.91
CA GLY A 131 0.18 6.43 19.51
C GLY A 131 0.53 7.69 18.70
N SER A 132 1.75 7.83 18.20
CA SER A 132 2.14 8.89 17.26
C SER A 132 1.82 8.52 15.80
N ASP A 133 1.84 9.50 14.90
CA ASP A 133 1.55 9.26 13.47
C ASP A 133 2.63 8.36 12.84
N LEU A 134 2.19 7.25 12.25
CA LEU A 134 3.07 6.32 11.53
C LEU A 134 3.92 7.02 10.46
N THR A 135 3.32 7.94 9.72
CA THR A 135 3.96 8.60 8.57
C THR A 135 5.08 9.55 8.99
N GLU A 136 5.02 10.10 10.20
CA GLU A 136 6.07 10.93 10.80
C GLU A 136 7.28 10.10 11.27
N GLN A 137 7.11 8.78 11.49
CA GLN A 137 8.19 7.87 11.90
C GLN A 137 8.95 7.23 10.73
N LEU A 138 8.45 7.34 9.49
CA LEU A 138 9.07 6.74 8.31
C LEU A 138 10.36 7.49 7.89
N VAL A 139 11.46 6.74 7.78
CA VAL A 139 12.76 7.27 7.35
C VAL A 139 12.94 7.03 5.84
N TYR A 140 12.92 8.11 5.06
CA TYR A 140 13.10 8.10 3.59
C TYR A 140 14.59 8.22 3.19
N ASP A 141 15.45 7.42 3.82
CA ASP A 141 16.89 7.32 3.53
C ASP A 141 17.16 6.08 2.66
N ASP A 142 17.94 6.23 1.60
CA ASP A 142 18.20 5.16 0.63
C ASP A 142 18.92 3.94 1.24
N LEU A 143 19.61 4.13 2.38
CA LEU A 143 20.29 3.06 3.12
C LEU A 143 19.49 2.57 4.34
N THR A 144 18.21 2.92 4.47
CA THR A 144 17.37 2.55 5.62
C THR A 144 16.09 1.83 5.18
N LEU A 145 15.89 0.60 5.64
CA LEU A 145 14.61 -0.12 5.52
C LEU A 145 13.76 0.13 6.78
N ASN A 146 12.52 0.57 6.61
CA ASN A 146 11.56 0.71 7.71
C ASN A 146 10.76 -0.57 7.86
N LEU A 147 10.60 -1.04 9.11
CA LEU A 147 9.79 -2.19 9.49
C LEU A 147 8.72 -1.78 10.47
N LEU A 148 7.49 -2.28 10.29
CA LEU A 148 6.49 -2.28 11.36
C LEU A 148 6.52 -3.63 12.06
N VAL A 149 6.65 -3.60 13.38
CA VAL A 149 6.81 -4.79 14.21
C VAL A 149 5.74 -4.78 15.31
N PRO A 150 4.80 -5.75 15.31
CA PRO A 150 3.89 -5.97 16.42
C PRO A 150 4.63 -6.11 17.76
N GLU A 151 4.12 -5.47 18.82
CA GLU A 151 4.78 -5.43 20.14
C GLU A 151 5.13 -6.82 20.68
N LYS A 152 4.33 -7.85 20.40
CA LYS A 152 4.58 -9.25 20.81
C LYS A 152 5.88 -9.85 20.27
N TYR A 153 6.49 -9.27 19.23
CA TYR A 153 7.80 -9.69 18.70
C TYR A 153 8.97 -8.82 19.17
N ARG A 154 8.76 -7.88 20.12
CA ARG A 154 9.83 -7.02 20.66
C ARG A 154 11.01 -7.80 21.25
N ASP A 155 10.77 -8.96 21.87
CA ASP A 155 11.82 -9.84 22.40
C ASP A 155 12.65 -10.54 21.30
N MET A 156 12.30 -10.36 20.02
CA MET A 156 12.98 -10.92 18.84
C MET A 156 13.67 -9.84 17.98
N GLU A 157 13.83 -8.61 18.51
CA GLU A 157 14.35 -7.44 17.78
C GLU A 157 15.69 -7.72 17.06
N ASP A 158 16.67 -8.33 17.73
CA ASP A 158 17.98 -8.64 17.16
C ASP A 158 17.87 -9.59 15.94
N ASP A 159 17.01 -10.61 16.02
CA ASP A 159 16.78 -11.58 14.94
C ASP A 159 16.02 -10.93 13.77
N ILE A 160 15.03 -10.07 14.06
CA ILE A 160 14.31 -9.27 13.04
C ILE A 160 15.30 -8.36 12.30
N VAL A 161 16.14 -7.63 13.04
CA VAL A 161 17.16 -6.74 12.47
C VAL A 161 18.15 -7.52 11.62
N ALA A 162 18.59 -8.71 12.06
CA ALA A 162 19.46 -9.57 11.27
C ALA A 162 18.78 -10.05 9.98
N ALA A 163 17.62 -10.69 10.08
CA ALA A 163 16.90 -11.27 8.95
C ALA A 163 16.55 -10.23 7.88
N HIS A 164 16.06 -9.06 8.30
CA HIS A 164 15.66 -8.01 7.37
C HIS A 164 16.84 -7.20 6.82
N ARG A 165 17.95 -7.05 7.54
CA ARG A 165 19.18 -6.46 6.98
C ARG A 165 19.81 -7.38 5.93
N ASP A 166 19.79 -8.69 6.16
CA ASP A 166 20.24 -9.68 5.19
C ASP A 166 19.40 -9.65 3.90
N ARG A 167 18.07 -9.59 4.03
CA ARG A 167 17.17 -9.38 2.88
C ARG A 167 17.43 -8.05 2.18
N PHE A 168 17.52 -6.94 2.91
CA PHE A 168 17.72 -5.62 2.32
C PHE A 168 19.06 -5.52 1.56
N TYR A 169 20.12 -6.13 2.10
CA TYR A 169 21.41 -6.25 1.41
C TYR A 169 21.31 -7.05 0.10
N PHE A 170 20.60 -8.18 0.11
CA PHE A 170 20.34 -8.96 -1.10
C PHE A 170 19.60 -8.13 -2.17
N GLU A 171 18.50 -7.46 -1.79
CA GLU A 171 17.63 -6.75 -2.73
C GLU A 171 18.22 -5.42 -3.25
N LYS A 172 19.13 -4.80 -2.48
CA LYS A 172 19.76 -3.54 -2.84
C LYS A 172 21.13 -3.72 -3.51
N VAL A 173 21.99 -4.58 -2.95
CA VAL A 173 23.40 -4.70 -3.35
C VAL A 173 23.61 -5.91 -4.25
N GLU A 174 23.15 -7.10 -3.86
CA GLU A 174 23.40 -8.32 -4.64
C GLU A 174 22.58 -8.36 -5.94
N ALA A 175 21.31 -7.94 -5.89
CA ALA A 175 20.44 -7.84 -7.06
C ALA A 175 21.00 -6.86 -8.10
N GLU A 176 21.30 -5.61 -7.72
CA GLU A 176 21.94 -4.60 -8.58
C GLU A 176 23.21 -5.16 -9.24
N ASN A 177 24.08 -5.80 -8.45
CA ASN A 177 25.33 -6.38 -8.95
C ASN A 177 25.11 -7.56 -9.92
N SER A 178 24.07 -8.38 -9.71
CA SER A 178 23.70 -9.48 -10.62
C SER A 178 23.13 -8.94 -11.94
N TYR A 179 22.12 -8.07 -11.89
CA TYR A 179 21.51 -7.52 -13.10
C TYR A 179 22.48 -6.70 -13.93
N ASN A 180 23.35 -5.88 -13.30
CA ASN A 180 24.41 -5.19 -14.02
C ASN A 180 25.42 -6.16 -14.65
N GLN A 181 25.72 -7.30 -14.02
CA GLN A 181 26.55 -8.33 -14.62
C GLN A 181 25.89 -8.99 -15.83
N GLU A 182 24.61 -9.33 -15.74
CA GLU A 182 23.83 -9.94 -16.82
C GLU A 182 23.66 -8.99 -18.02
N ALA A 183 23.50 -7.68 -17.76
CA ALA A 183 23.48 -6.62 -18.77
C ALA A 183 24.87 -6.22 -19.31
N GLY A 184 25.96 -6.80 -18.82
CA GLY A 184 27.33 -6.46 -19.24
C GLY A 184 27.84 -5.09 -18.77
N ILE A 185 27.13 -4.46 -17.83
CA ILE A 185 27.52 -3.20 -17.18
C ILE A 185 28.68 -3.47 -16.20
N SER A 186 29.67 -2.58 -16.14
CA SER A 186 30.85 -2.70 -15.26
C SER A 186 30.59 -2.30 -13.81
N ASP A 187 29.59 -1.45 -13.59
CA ASP A 187 29.42 -0.72 -12.35
C ASP A 187 28.82 -1.62 -11.26
N ARG A 188 29.36 -1.54 -10.05
CA ARG A 188 28.97 -2.39 -8.93
C ARG A 188 28.73 -1.55 -7.68
N MET A 189 27.65 -1.84 -6.99
CA MET A 189 27.38 -1.30 -5.67
C MET A 189 28.34 -1.97 -4.67
N ASN A 190 29.17 -1.15 -4.02
CA ASN A 190 30.16 -1.58 -3.02
C ASN A 190 29.80 -0.95 -1.66
N LEU A 191 28.65 -1.37 -1.14
CA LEU A 191 28.23 -1.14 0.25
C LEU A 191 28.50 -2.42 1.05
N ALA A 192 28.85 -2.29 2.31
CA ALA A 192 28.82 -3.40 3.26
C ALA A 192 27.40 -3.60 3.80
N LYS A 193 27.11 -4.78 4.34
CA LYS A 193 25.82 -5.07 4.99
C LYS A 193 25.59 -4.12 6.18
N GLU A 194 26.66 -3.79 6.89
CA GLU A 194 26.67 -2.94 8.08
C GLU A 194 26.41 -1.45 7.76
N ASP A 195 26.54 -1.03 6.50
CA ASP A 195 26.14 0.32 6.06
C ASP A 195 24.60 0.47 6.00
N LEU A 196 23.86 -0.65 5.95
CA LEU A 196 22.41 -0.67 5.85
C LEU A 196 21.73 -0.70 7.23
N LYS A 197 20.78 0.20 7.40
CA LYS A 197 20.04 0.43 8.65
C LYS A 197 18.65 -0.21 8.56
N ILE A 198 18.18 -0.66 9.72
CA ILE A 198 16.80 -1.07 9.94
C ILE A 198 16.20 -0.06 10.92
N ASN A 199 15.10 0.57 10.54
CA ASN A 199 14.29 1.42 11.41
C ASN A 199 13.04 0.64 11.84
N ILE A 200 12.96 0.25 13.12
CA ILE A 200 11.79 -0.47 13.65
C ILE A 200 10.81 0.54 14.25
N ILE A 201 9.58 0.50 13.75
CA ILE A 201 8.42 1.19 14.29
C ILE A 201 7.55 0.12 14.96
N TYR A 202 7.31 0.25 16.26
CA TYR A 202 6.44 -0.68 16.96
C TYR A 202 4.98 -0.33 16.71
N VAL A 203 4.17 -1.35 16.43
CA VAL A 203 2.72 -1.24 16.23
C VAL A 203 2.00 -2.12 17.23
N LYS A 204 0.75 -1.78 17.55
CA LYS A 204 -0.07 -2.58 18.47
C LYS A 204 -0.32 -3.98 17.92
N ASP A 205 -0.42 -4.96 18.81
CA ASP A 205 -0.87 -6.32 18.47
C ASP A 205 -2.37 -6.37 18.12
N GLY A 206 -2.78 -7.41 17.41
CA GLY A 206 -4.16 -7.68 17.00
C GLY A 206 -4.62 -6.85 15.79
N GLN A 207 -3.71 -6.44 14.90
CA GLN A 207 -4.03 -5.59 13.76
C GLN A 207 -4.08 -6.37 12.44
N ASP A 208 -5.17 -6.17 11.71
CA ASP A 208 -5.43 -6.76 10.39
C ASP A 208 -4.78 -5.94 9.27
N TYR A 209 -4.20 -6.66 8.31
CA TYR A 209 -3.66 -6.11 7.06
C TYR A 209 -4.37 -6.78 5.87
N PHE A 210 -5.19 -6.02 5.14
CA PHE A 210 -5.93 -6.50 3.97
C PHE A 210 -5.05 -6.57 2.71
N SER A 211 -5.14 -7.67 1.96
CA SER A 211 -4.27 -7.96 0.81
C SER A 211 -4.77 -7.39 -0.53
N PHE A 212 -6.02 -6.93 -0.60
CA PHE A 212 -6.70 -6.53 -1.84
C PHE A 212 -6.74 -7.62 -2.94
N ARG A 213 -6.52 -8.89 -2.57
CA ARG A 213 -6.46 -10.03 -3.48
C ARG A 213 -7.08 -11.30 -2.88
N SER A 214 -8.06 -11.86 -3.58
CA SER A 214 -8.81 -13.06 -3.16
C SER A 214 -7.97 -14.35 -3.13
N ASP A 215 -6.81 -14.38 -3.80
CA ASP A 215 -5.86 -15.49 -3.73
C ASP A 215 -4.84 -15.36 -2.59
N CYS A 216 -4.85 -14.25 -1.82
CA CYS A 216 -3.90 -13.99 -0.75
C CYS A 216 -4.59 -14.03 0.61
N ALA A 217 -4.20 -14.97 1.48
CA ALA A 217 -4.86 -15.27 2.76
C ALA A 217 -6.39 -15.53 2.67
N PRO A 218 -6.87 -16.40 1.76
CA PRO A 218 -8.32 -16.61 1.56
C PRO A 218 -9.04 -17.17 2.79
N GLN A 219 -8.33 -17.94 3.64
CA GLN A 219 -8.89 -18.55 4.86
C GLN A 219 -9.33 -17.53 5.92
N THR A 220 -8.79 -16.31 5.87
CA THR A 220 -9.00 -15.22 6.83
C THR A 220 -9.69 -14.01 6.20
N GLY A 221 -10.39 -14.19 5.08
CA GLY A 221 -11.07 -13.08 4.39
C GLY A 221 -10.09 -12.09 3.76
N CYS A 222 -8.96 -12.60 3.25
CA CYS A 222 -7.89 -11.82 2.62
C CYS A 222 -7.14 -10.87 3.59
N LYS A 223 -7.14 -11.21 4.89
CA LYS A 223 -6.48 -10.44 5.95
C LYS A 223 -5.35 -11.21 6.60
N VAL A 224 -4.31 -10.50 7.02
CA VAL A 224 -3.19 -11.02 7.80
C VAL A 224 -3.13 -10.30 9.14
N GLU A 225 -3.23 -11.04 10.25
CA GLU A 225 -3.06 -10.50 11.61
C GLU A 225 -1.57 -10.46 11.97
N ASP A 226 -1.10 -9.32 12.48
CA ASP A 226 0.24 -9.10 13.04
C ASP A 226 1.42 -9.71 12.24
N PRO A 227 1.58 -9.37 10.95
CA PRO A 227 2.81 -9.62 10.21
C PRO A 227 3.91 -8.62 10.62
N VAL A 228 5.18 -8.98 10.41
CA VAL A 228 6.23 -7.96 10.26
C VAL A 228 6.07 -7.33 8.87
N VAL A 229 5.93 -6.00 8.82
CA VAL A 229 5.63 -5.25 7.59
C VAL A 229 6.88 -4.54 7.12
N GLN A 230 7.29 -4.79 5.88
CA GLN A 230 8.36 -4.03 5.23
C GLN A 230 7.76 -2.84 4.49
N ILE A 231 8.24 -1.62 4.77
CA ILE A 231 7.79 -0.43 4.04
C ILE A 231 8.67 -0.22 2.82
N TYR A 232 8.08 -0.33 1.64
CA TYR A 232 8.71 -0.01 0.38
C TYR A 232 8.78 1.51 0.19
N THR A 233 9.99 2.02 -0.02
CA THR A 233 10.28 3.45 -0.26
C THR A 233 11.09 3.69 -1.54
N GLY A 234 11.17 2.69 -2.44
CA GLY A 234 11.99 2.78 -3.66
C GLY A 234 13.51 2.61 -3.47
N ASN A 235 13.94 2.14 -2.30
CA ASN A 235 15.34 2.02 -1.87
C ASN A 235 16.03 0.67 -2.20
N ILE A 236 15.37 -0.20 -2.99
CA ILE A 236 15.88 -1.50 -3.47
C ILE A 236 15.94 -1.52 -5.01
N HIS A 237 16.55 -2.55 -5.60
CA HIS A 237 16.75 -2.63 -7.05
C HIS A 237 15.43 -2.52 -7.84
N CYS A 238 15.48 -1.90 -9.03
CA CYS A 238 14.30 -1.51 -9.80
C CYS A 238 13.43 -2.68 -10.31
N ASN A 239 13.98 -3.90 -10.35
CA ASN A 239 13.22 -5.12 -10.66
C ASN A 239 12.03 -5.33 -9.71
N TYR A 240 12.15 -4.94 -8.44
CA TYR A 240 11.07 -5.04 -7.46
C TYR A 240 9.92 -4.11 -7.81
N ALA A 241 10.21 -2.87 -8.22
CA ALA A 241 9.18 -1.94 -8.70
C ALA A 241 8.45 -2.47 -9.94
N HIS A 242 9.15 -3.12 -10.87
CA HIS A 242 8.52 -3.79 -12.01
C HIS A 242 7.61 -4.96 -11.59
N SER A 243 8.09 -5.79 -10.66
CA SER A 243 7.29 -6.86 -10.06
C SER A 243 6.01 -6.32 -9.42
N PHE A 244 6.12 -5.26 -8.61
CA PHE A 244 4.94 -4.62 -7.99
C PHE A 244 3.99 -4.06 -9.04
N MET A 245 4.48 -3.31 -10.03
CA MET A 245 3.63 -2.79 -11.12
C MET A 245 2.85 -3.89 -11.85
N SER A 246 3.38 -5.12 -11.93
CA SER A 246 2.71 -6.24 -12.59
C SER A 246 1.55 -6.87 -11.79
N GLN A 247 1.55 -6.78 -10.46
CA GLN A 247 0.77 -7.69 -9.59
C GLN A 247 0.30 -7.13 -8.23
N TRP A 248 0.90 -6.05 -7.74
CA TRP A 248 0.81 -5.59 -6.34
C TRP A 248 0.63 -4.07 -6.19
N VAL A 249 0.42 -3.35 -7.29
CA VAL A 249 0.15 -1.91 -7.31
C VAL A 249 -1.33 -1.65 -7.49
N TYR A 250 -1.85 -0.79 -6.63
CA TYR A 250 -3.25 -0.44 -6.52
C TYR A 250 -3.39 1.08 -6.69
N ILE A 251 -4.39 1.49 -7.45
CA ILE A 251 -4.61 2.87 -7.88
C ILE A 251 -6.04 3.26 -7.45
N PRO A 252 -6.21 4.08 -6.39
CA PRO A 252 -7.50 4.65 -6.03
C PRO A 252 -7.92 5.70 -7.07
N SER A 253 -9.20 5.73 -7.44
CA SER A 253 -9.78 6.72 -8.36
C SER A 253 -11.28 6.88 -8.11
N GLU A 254 -11.83 8.05 -8.45
CA GLU A 254 -13.27 8.35 -8.42
C GLU A 254 -13.97 8.01 -9.75
N ALA A 255 -13.22 7.58 -10.77
CA ALA A 255 -13.75 7.20 -12.06
C ALA A 255 -14.71 6.00 -11.96
N GLU A 256 -15.77 5.98 -12.80
CA GLU A 256 -16.75 4.89 -12.82
C GLU A 256 -16.26 3.67 -13.64
N SER A 257 -15.15 3.81 -14.38
CA SER A 257 -14.61 2.79 -15.28
C SER A 257 -13.08 2.72 -15.30
N ALA A 258 -12.54 1.54 -15.65
CA ALA A 258 -11.10 1.32 -15.76
C ALA A 258 -10.47 2.11 -16.91
N GLU A 259 -11.23 2.38 -17.96
CA GLU A 259 -10.85 3.22 -19.10
C GLU A 259 -10.68 4.69 -18.70
N GLU A 260 -11.57 5.22 -17.87
CA GLU A 260 -11.50 6.58 -17.33
C GLU A 260 -10.36 6.73 -16.31
N ALA A 261 -10.26 5.82 -15.34
CA ALA A 261 -9.13 5.77 -14.39
C ALA A 261 -7.77 5.67 -15.11
N TYR A 262 -7.70 4.96 -16.24
CA TYR A 262 -6.50 4.93 -17.08
C TYR A 262 -6.20 6.29 -17.74
N GLN A 263 -7.20 7.07 -18.15
CA GLN A 263 -6.96 8.41 -18.70
C GLN A 263 -6.35 9.36 -17.67
N GLU A 264 -6.84 9.33 -16.43
CA GLU A 264 -6.35 10.16 -15.31
C GLU A 264 -4.83 10.00 -15.11
N ILE A 265 -4.33 8.78 -15.21
CA ILE A 265 -2.89 8.47 -15.05
C ILE A 265 -2.11 8.46 -16.37
N SER A 266 -2.76 8.64 -17.52
CA SER A 266 -2.14 8.39 -18.83
C SER A 266 -0.95 9.30 -19.14
N ASP A 267 -0.95 10.54 -18.64
CA ASP A 267 0.18 11.46 -18.80
C ASP A 267 1.38 11.09 -17.90
N MET A 268 1.16 10.46 -16.74
CA MET A 268 2.24 9.91 -15.89
C MET A 268 2.86 8.66 -16.52
N ILE A 269 2.05 7.81 -17.16
CA ILE A 269 2.54 6.65 -17.92
C ILE A 269 3.45 7.12 -19.07
N ARG A 270 3.01 8.10 -19.87
CA ARG A 270 3.78 8.69 -20.98
C ARG A 270 5.03 9.42 -20.51
N SER A 271 4.97 10.20 -19.42
CA SER A 271 6.14 10.93 -18.91
C SER A 271 7.26 10.01 -18.44
N CYS A 272 6.91 8.81 -17.96
CA CYS A 272 7.86 7.79 -17.52
C CYS A 272 8.42 6.92 -18.66
N GLY A 273 7.81 6.94 -19.85
CA GLY A 273 8.13 6.09 -21.00
C GLY A 273 7.62 4.65 -20.86
N ALA A 274 6.47 4.48 -20.21
CA ALA A 274 5.89 3.20 -19.80
C ALA A 274 4.62 2.80 -20.60
N GLU A 275 4.26 3.56 -21.63
CA GLU A 275 3.03 3.39 -22.43
C GLU A 275 2.96 2.08 -23.22
N GLU A 276 4.10 1.45 -23.50
CA GLU A 276 4.13 0.11 -24.12
C GLU A 276 3.80 -0.98 -23.09
N SER A 277 4.29 -0.84 -21.85
CA SER A 277 4.12 -1.84 -20.79
C SER A 277 2.78 -1.70 -20.07
N VAL A 278 2.30 -0.48 -19.81
CA VAL A 278 1.04 -0.21 -19.08
C VAL A 278 0.03 0.43 -20.04
N GLN A 279 -0.88 -0.37 -20.60
CA GLN A 279 -1.84 0.07 -21.62
C GLN A 279 -3.30 0.15 -21.14
N LYS A 280 -3.60 -0.42 -19.97
CA LYS A 280 -4.95 -0.45 -19.38
C LYS A 280 -4.90 -0.77 -17.89
N LEU A 281 -5.96 -0.38 -17.19
CA LEU A 281 -6.25 -0.81 -15.83
C LEU A 281 -7.31 -1.92 -15.82
N LYS A 282 -7.49 -2.53 -14.65
CA LYS A 282 -8.64 -3.39 -14.32
C LYS A 282 -9.14 -2.98 -12.93
N ALA A 283 -10.46 -2.97 -12.73
CA ALA A 283 -11.01 -2.88 -11.38
C ALA A 283 -10.55 -4.08 -10.54
N VAL A 284 -10.30 -3.85 -9.26
CA VAL A 284 -10.05 -4.91 -8.27
C VAL A 284 -11.39 -5.52 -7.89
N ASP A 285 -11.51 -6.83 -8.08
CA ASP A 285 -12.67 -7.59 -7.63
C ASP A 285 -12.56 -7.77 -6.11
N MET A 286 -12.99 -6.76 -5.36
CA MET A 286 -13.04 -6.82 -3.89
C MET A 286 -13.99 -7.95 -3.49
N ALA A 287 -13.51 -8.91 -2.71
CA ALA A 287 -14.38 -9.92 -2.13
C ALA A 287 -15.37 -9.22 -1.17
N ASP A 288 -16.67 -9.47 -1.34
CA ASP A 288 -17.72 -8.93 -0.48
C ASP A 288 -17.38 -9.23 1.00
N SER A 289 -17.22 -8.18 1.80
CA SER A 289 -16.72 -8.21 3.18
C SER A 289 -17.81 -8.43 4.22
#